data_AF-A0A2V2W5B9-F1
#
_entry.id   AF-A0A2V2W5B9-F1
#
_cell.length_a   1.000
_cell.length_b   1.000
_cell.length_c   1.000
_cell.angle_alpha   90.00
_cell.angle_beta   90.00
_cell.angle_gamma   90.00
#
_symmetry.space_group_name_H-M   'P 1'
#
loop_
_entity.id
_entity.type
_entity.pdbx_description
1 polymer ?
#
loop_
_entity_poly.entity_id
_entity_poly.type
_entity_poly.pdbx_seq_one_letter_code
_entity_poly.pdbx_strand_id
1 'polypeptide(L)'
;MRRREDIHTMRVMPKTHLLAQLVLLEQSGREMLIHQERFCRQQIAHKRDDERSKREEQRLQQKNRDRLEEMKRKQVEELAALKEGVTSFQRQIDAEVKEKLRIVCMLQPRMNVAAAVLAEVKNEASPFLLLPELMEEEKRVAKALKADSRHSKSSADCGAVPHWMRTCVAGSFNVAAILQDAPYRATVDDAVKVTNAFLRKVVVVRDVNDRSVVGWVHVRAGSDPATLATELVRLPAPEELPGQGHIGVVWPKEDFLELSRRAKANNNVETQQLLQSVLGMSSASLHCVGLTTHEFSKKEVDTIGSLASV
;
A
#
# COMPACT_ATOMS: atom_id res chain seq x y z
N MET A 1 69.36 -25.16 127.18
CA MET A 1 68.54 -24.05 126.63
C MET A 1 67.72 -24.56 125.47
N ARG A 2 66.43 -24.21 125.43
CA ARG A 2 65.45 -24.55 124.38
C ARG A 2 65.55 -23.56 123.22
N ARG A 3 65.34 -24.00 121.98
CA ARG A 3 64.64 -23.22 120.95
C ARG A 3 63.58 -24.11 120.33
N ARG A 4 62.33 -23.72 120.54
CA ARG A 4 61.13 -24.28 119.93
C ARG A 4 61.01 -23.65 118.55
N GLU A 5 60.81 -24.45 117.52
CA GLU A 5 60.29 -23.99 116.23
C GLU A 5 58.77 -23.87 116.35
N ASP A 6 58.26 -22.67 116.15
CA ASP A 6 56.83 -22.36 116.16
C ASP A 6 56.17 -22.85 114.87
N ILE A 7 55.43 -23.94 114.96
CA ILE A 7 54.57 -24.46 113.90
C ILE A 7 53.36 -23.52 113.77
N HIS A 8 53.38 -22.62 112.77
CA HIS A 8 52.17 -21.99 112.27
C HIS A 8 51.35 -23.00 111.44
N THR A 9 50.44 -23.63 112.18
CA THR A 9 49.20 -24.29 111.76
C THR A 9 48.81 -24.15 110.28
N MET A 10 49.12 -25.18 109.48
CA MET A 10 48.17 -25.57 108.44
C MET A 10 46.86 -25.91 109.15
N ARG A 11 45.78 -25.18 108.85
CA ARG A 11 44.44 -25.53 109.31
C ARG A 11 44.06 -26.84 108.63
N VAL A 12 44.43 -27.96 109.23
CA VAL A 12 44.11 -29.29 108.72
C VAL A 12 42.61 -29.46 108.90
N MET A 13 41.89 -29.40 107.79
CA MET A 13 40.47 -29.70 107.75
C MET A 13 40.25 -31.10 108.36
N PRO A 14 39.24 -31.29 109.24
CA PRO A 14 38.90 -32.61 109.75
C PRO A 14 38.75 -33.58 108.57
N LYS A 15 39.21 -34.83 108.70
CA LYS A 15 39.20 -35.82 107.59
C LYS A 15 37.85 -35.92 106.86
N THR A 16 36.75 -35.66 107.58
CA THR A 16 35.38 -35.58 107.04
C THR A 16 35.17 -34.44 106.05
N HIS A 17 35.77 -33.27 106.27
CA HIS A 17 35.69 -32.12 105.37
C HIS A 17 36.53 -32.30 104.10
N LEU A 18 37.69 -32.97 104.19
CA LEU A 18 38.51 -33.32 103.02
C LEU A 18 37.77 -34.31 102.11
N LEU A 19 37.14 -35.33 102.69
CA LEU A 19 36.29 -36.27 101.96
C LEU A 19 35.09 -35.58 101.31
N ALA A 20 34.41 -34.67 102.02
CA ALA A 20 33.32 -33.88 101.45
C ALA A 20 33.77 -33.03 100.24
N GLN A 21 34.95 -32.41 100.32
CA GLN A 21 35.52 -31.63 99.22
C GLN A 21 35.88 -32.50 98.01
N LEU A 22 36.44 -33.70 98.24
CA LEU A 22 36.74 -34.65 97.15
C LEU A 22 35.46 -35.16 96.47
N VAL A 23 34.41 -35.45 97.24
CA VAL A 23 33.10 -35.84 96.69
C VAL A 23 32.49 -34.71 95.86
N LEU A 24 32.55 -33.46 96.34
CA LEU A 24 32.06 -32.30 95.58
C LEU A 24 32.87 -32.07 94.29
N LEU A 25 34.19 -32.26 94.33
CA LEU A 25 35.04 -32.17 93.14
C LEU A 25 34.74 -33.30 92.13
N GLU A 26 34.49 -34.51 92.61
CA GLU A 26 34.08 -35.63 91.76
C GLU A 26 32.70 -35.37 91.12
N GLN A 27 31.73 -34.89 91.90
CA GLN A 27 30.40 -34.52 91.42
C GLN A 27 30.48 -33.40 90.37
N SER A 28 31.22 -32.33 90.66
CA SER A 28 31.43 -31.23 89.72
C SER A 28 32.16 -31.69 88.46
N GLY A 29 33.14 -32.61 88.58
CA GLY A 29 33.82 -33.22 87.44
C GLY A 29 32.88 -34.05 86.56
N ARG A 30 31.98 -34.84 87.17
CA ARG A 30 30.94 -35.59 86.46
C ARG A 30 29.95 -34.67 85.75
N GLU A 31 29.48 -33.62 86.42
CA GLU A 31 28.59 -32.61 85.83
C GLU A 31 29.25 -31.89 84.65
N MET A 32 30.52 -31.50 84.79
CA MET A 32 31.29 -30.87 83.72
C MET A 32 31.40 -31.77 82.48
N LEU A 33 31.65 -33.08 82.67
CA LEU A 33 31.69 -34.05 81.56
C LEU A 33 30.33 -34.17 80.86
N ILE A 34 29.23 -34.20 81.61
CA ILE A 34 27.86 -34.24 81.05
C ILE A 34 27.59 -32.96 80.23
N HIS A 35 27.98 -31.80 80.74
CA HIS A 35 27.84 -30.53 80.02
C HIS A 35 28.70 -30.48 78.75
N GLN A 36 29.94 -30.98 78.80
CA GLN A 36 30.82 -31.06 77.64
C GLN A 36 30.25 -32.00 76.57
N GLU A 37 29.74 -33.16 76.96
CA GLU A 37 29.11 -34.10 76.04
C GLU A 37 27.87 -33.49 75.38
N ARG A 38 27.00 -32.83 76.16
CA ARG A 38 25.83 -32.12 75.64
C ARG A 38 26.21 -31.02 74.65
N PHE A 39 27.24 -30.24 74.96
CA PHE A 39 27.75 -29.19 74.09
C PHE A 39 28.30 -29.75 72.78
N CYS A 40 29.09 -30.83 72.82
CA CYS A 40 29.58 -31.51 71.62
C CYS A 40 28.43 -32.02 70.74
N ARG A 41 27.40 -32.63 71.34
CA ARG A 41 26.20 -33.08 70.60
C ARG A 41 25.45 -31.91 69.96
N GLN A 42 25.32 -30.78 70.66
CA GLN A 42 24.70 -29.56 70.12
C GLN A 42 25.51 -28.96 68.96
N GLN A 43 26.84 -28.92 69.04
CA GLN A 43 27.66 -28.45 67.93
C GLN A 43 27.52 -29.34 66.69
N ILE A 44 27.45 -30.66 66.86
CA ILE A 44 27.24 -31.60 65.75
C ILE A 44 25.87 -31.36 65.11
N ALA A 45 24.82 -31.15 65.91
CA ALA A 45 23.48 -30.84 65.40
C ALA A 45 23.48 -29.52 64.61
N HIS A 46 24.05 -28.45 65.17
CA HIS A 46 24.13 -27.15 64.51
C HIS A 46 24.89 -27.22 63.18
N LYS A 47 26.04 -27.91 63.14
CA LYS A 47 26.80 -28.10 61.89
C LYS A 47 25.99 -28.84 60.82
N ARG A 48 25.24 -29.88 61.22
CA ARG A 48 24.37 -30.61 60.29
C ARG A 48 23.22 -29.75 59.77
N ASP A 49 22.66 -28.89 60.62
CA ASP A 49 21.59 -27.97 60.22
C ASP A 49 22.11 -26.87 59.29
N ASP A 50 23.28 -26.30 59.57
CA ASP A 50 23.95 -25.35 58.69
C ASP A 50 24.26 -25.95 57.32
N GLU A 51 24.78 -27.17 57.27
CA GLU A 51 25.04 -27.87 56.01
C GLU A 51 23.76 -28.15 55.22
N ARG A 52 22.67 -28.54 55.90
CA ARG A 52 21.35 -28.73 55.28
C ARG A 52 20.82 -27.41 54.72
N SER A 53 20.88 -26.33 55.50
CA SER A 53 20.43 -25.00 55.09
C SER A 53 21.23 -24.49 53.89
N LYS A 54 22.56 -24.65 53.89
CA LYS A 54 23.42 -24.26 52.76
C LYS A 54 23.10 -25.03 51.48
N ARG A 55 22.86 -26.36 51.58
CA ARG A 55 22.46 -27.17 50.42
C ARG A 55 21.09 -26.77 49.89
N GLU A 56 20.15 -26.46 50.78
CA GLU A 56 18.83 -25.99 50.39
C GLU A 56 18.88 -24.61 49.71
N GLU A 57 19.67 -23.68 50.25
CA GLU A 57 19.90 -22.37 49.65
C GLU A 57 20.50 -22.49 48.25
N GLN A 58 21.55 -23.31 48.07
CA GLN A 58 22.13 -23.58 46.76
C GLN A 58 21.12 -24.18 45.78
N ARG A 59 20.28 -25.10 46.24
CA ARG A 59 19.21 -25.69 45.41
C ARG A 59 18.18 -24.64 44.99
N LEU A 60 17.80 -23.74 45.88
CA LEU A 60 16.86 -22.65 45.59
C LEU A 60 17.46 -21.62 44.63
N GLN A 61 18.74 -21.27 44.80
CA GLN A 61 19.46 -20.38 43.89
C GLN A 61 19.55 -20.98 42.48
N GLN A 62 19.90 -22.27 42.37
CA GLN A 62 19.93 -22.95 41.07
C GLN A 62 18.55 -22.96 40.42
N LYS A 63 17.49 -23.31 41.17
CA LYS A 63 16.12 -23.30 40.65
C LYS A 63 15.65 -21.91 40.19
N ASN A 64 16.03 -20.85 40.90
CA ASN A 64 15.71 -19.49 40.49
C ASN A 64 16.48 -19.07 39.24
N ARG A 65 17.74 -19.47 39.12
CA ARG A 65 18.54 -19.25 37.91
C ARG A 65 17.93 -19.95 36.70
N ASP A 66 17.56 -21.23 36.85
CA ASP A 66 16.95 -22.02 35.78
C ASP A 66 15.62 -21.39 35.32
N ARG A 67 14.78 -20.93 36.27
CA ARG A 67 13.55 -20.20 35.97
C ARG A 67 13.79 -18.89 35.22
N LEU A 68 14.83 -18.14 35.59
CA LEU A 68 15.17 -16.89 34.92
C LEU A 68 15.67 -17.15 33.50
N GLU A 69 16.50 -18.17 33.31
CA GLU A 69 16.97 -18.59 31.97
C GLU A 69 15.81 -19.08 31.09
N GLU A 70 14.85 -19.81 31.66
CA GLU A 70 13.63 -20.25 30.95
C GLU A 70 12.73 -19.07 30.55
N MET A 71 12.52 -18.09 31.44
CA MET A 71 11.78 -16.87 31.12
C MET A 71 12.45 -16.06 30.01
N LYS A 72 13.78 -15.95 30.05
CA LYS A 72 14.56 -15.28 28.98
C LYS A 72 14.39 -15.99 27.63
N ARG A 73 14.42 -17.32 27.61
CA ARG A 73 14.18 -18.10 26.37
C ARG A 73 12.79 -17.84 25.80
N LYS A 74 11.75 -17.90 26.63
CA LYS A 74 10.37 -17.62 26.21
C LYS A 74 10.21 -16.20 25.65
N GLN A 75 10.78 -15.19 26.30
CA GLN A 75 10.75 -13.81 25.78
C GLN A 75 11.46 -13.66 24.43
N VAL A 76 12.58 -14.35 24.22
CA VAL A 76 13.29 -14.34 22.94
C VAL A 76 12.47 -15.00 21.84
N GLU A 77 11.81 -16.12 22.14
CA GLU A 77 10.91 -16.83 21.21
C GLU A 77 9.69 -15.97 20.84
N GLU A 78 9.05 -15.32 21.82
CA GLU A 78 7.93 -14.41 21.60
C GLU A 78 8.32 -13.20 20.74
N LEU A 79 9.48 -12.59 21.00
CA LEU A 79 10.01 -11.49 20.19
C LEU A 79 10.34 -11.92 18.76
N ALA A 80 10.87 -13.14 18.58
CA ALA A 80 11.14 -13.69 17.25
C ALA A 80 9.83 -13.89 16.47
N ALA A 81 8.81 -14.45 17.11
CA ALA A 81 7.48 -14.64 16.51
C ALA A 81 6.83 -13.30 16.13
N LEU A 82 6.93 -12.29 17.00
CA LEU A 82 6.41 -10.95 16.72
C LEU A 82 7.13 -10.30 15.54
N LYS A 83 8.46 -10.42 15.47
CA LYS A 83 9.27 -9.91 14.35
C LYS A 83 8.92 -10.60 13.03
N GLU A 84 8.65 -11.90 13.06
CA GLU A 84 8.19 -12.65 11.88
C GLU A 84 6.78 -12.19 11.44
N GLY A 85 5.88 -11.95 12.39
CA GLY A 85 4.57 -11.33 12.14
C GLY A 85 4.69 -9.96 11.45
N VAL A 86 5.52 -9.06 12.00
CA VAL A 86 5.72 -7.71 11.42
C VAL A 86 6.36 -7.80 10.03
N THR A 87 7.35 -8.67 9.83
CA THR A 87 8.01 -8.81 8.52
C THR A 87 7.09 -9.43 7.46
N SER A 88 6.24 -10.38 7.83
CA SER A 88 5.23 -10.94 6.91
C SER A 88 4.18 -9.91 6.52
N PHE A 89 3.68 -9.13 7.49
CA PHE A 89 2.74 -8.03 7.24
C PHE A 89 3.35 -6.95 6.34
N GLN A 90 4.60 -6.56 6.59
CA GLN A 90 5.34 -5.62 5.73
C GLN A 90 5.48 -6.16 4.30
N ARG A 91 5.84 -7.44 4.11
CA ARG A 91 5.92 -8.06 2.78
C ARG A 91 4.57 -8.07 2.06
N GLN A 92 3.48 -8.28 2.79
CA GLN A 92 2.13 -8.26 2.23
C GLN A 92 1.75 -6.85 1.77
N ILE A 93 2.02 -5.82 2.58
CA ILE A 93 1.84 -4.42 2.20
C ILE A 93 2.71 -4.07 0.99
N ASP A 94 3.99 -4.45 0.99
CA ASP A 94 4.91 -4.16 -0.12
C ASP A 94 4.45 -4.85 -1.41
N ALA A 95 3.91 -6.07 -1.34
CA ALA A 95 3.35 -6.78 -2.48
C ALA A 95 2.07 -6.10 -3.00
N GLU A 96 1.19 -5.68 -2.10
CA GLU A 96 -0.04 -4.95 -2.44
C GLU A 96 0.28 -3.57 -3.06
N VAL A 97 1.23 -2.83 -2.48
CA VAL A 97 1.72 -1.55 -3.00
C VAL A 97 2.40 -1.75 -4.35
N LYS A 98 3.22 -2.79 -4.53
CA LYS A 98 3.83 -3.11 -5.83
C LYS A 98 2.79 -3.46 -6.88
N GLU A 99 1.75 -4.21 -6.55
CA GLU A 99 0.69 -4.51 -7.52
C GLU A 99 -0.13 -3.27 -7.84
N LYS A 100 -0.46 -2.43 -6.84
CA LYS A 100 -1.07 -1.12 -7.06
C LYS A 100 -0.20 -0.21 -7.92
N LEU A 101 1.12 -0.16 -7.69
CA LEU A 101 2.07 0.60 -8.51
C LEU A 101 2.16 0.03 -9.94
N ARG A 102 2.14 -1.30 -10.11
CA ARG A 102 2.15 -1.96 -11.41
C ARG A 102 0.91 -1.59 -12.23
N ILE A 103 -0.26 -1.59 -11.59
CA ILE A 103 -1.53 -1.16 -12.17
C ILE A 103 -1.46 0.33 -12.55
N VAL A 104 -0.91 1.18 -11.67
CA VAL A 104 -0.67 2.63 -11.95
C VAL A 104 0.28 2.85 -13.14
N CYS A 105 1.36 2.08 -13.25
CA CYS A 105 2.27 2.13 -14.39
C CYS A 105 1.63 1.60 -15.68
N MET A 106 0.70 0.64 -15.59
CA MET A 106 -0.10 0.20 -16.75
C MET A 106 -1.14 1.24 -17.19
N LEU A 107 -1.62 2.10 -16.29
CA LEU A 107 -2.52 3.21 -16.58
C LEU A 107 -1.80 4.42 -17.23
N GLN A 108 -0.47 4.50 -17.09
CA GLN A 108 0.33 5.65 -17.50
C GLN A 108 0.34 5.94 -19.01
N PRO A 109 0.32 4.94 -19.92
CA PRO A 109 0.22 5.22 -21.36
C PRO A 109 -1.20 5.55 -21.84
N ARG A 110 -2.23 5.42 -20.99
CA ARG A 110 -3.62 5.39 -21.45
C ARG A 110 -4.46 6.59 -21.01
N MET A 111 -4.23 7.20 -19.84
CA MET A 111 -5.24 8.10 -19.24
C MET A 111 -4.74 9.13 -18.19
N ASN A 112 -3.43 9.30 -17.97
CA ASN A 112 -2.87 10.24 -16.97
C ASN A 112 -3.46 10.12 -15.53
N VAL A 113 -3.86 8.89 -15.15
CA VAL A 113 -4.47 8.55 -13.84
C VAL A 113 -3.43 8.49 -12.72
N ALA A 114 -2.16 8.31 -13.10
CA ALA A 114 -1.08 8.04 -12.16
C ALA A 114 -0.85 9.17 -11.16
N ALA A 115 -0.94 10.43 -11.59
CA ALA A 115 -0.71 11.57 -10.70
C ALA A 115 -1.80 11.72 -9.63
N ALA A 116 -3.08 11.57 -10.01
CA ALA A 116 -4.22 11.70 -9.10
C ALA A 116 -4.31 10.52 -8.12
N VAL A 117 -4.12 9.29 -8.60
CA VAL A 117 -4.12 8.09 -7.74
C VAL A 117 -2.88 8.05 -6.84
N LEU A 118 -1.70 8.48 -7.32
CA LEU A 118 -0.53 8.59 -6.46
C LEU A 118 -0.72 9.65 -5.37
N ALA A 119 -1.45 10.74 -5.65
CA ALA A 119 -1.80 11.72 -4.63
C ALA A 119 -2.76 11.14 -3.57
N GLU A 120 -3.73 10.34 -4.00
CA GLU A 120 -4.66 9.64 -3.10
C GLU A 120 -3.94 8.56 -2.26
N VAL A 121 -3.00 7.81 -2.84
CA VAL A 121 -2.16 6.81 -2.16
C VAL A 121 -1.17 7.44 -1.20
N LYS A 122 -0.65 8.63 -1.49
CA LYS A 122 0.23 9.36 -0.58
C LYS A 122 -0.54 10.02 0.58
N ASN A 123 -1.86 10.09 0.50
CA ASN A 123 -2.69 10.63 1.57
C ASN A 123 -3.10 9.51 2.53
N GLU A 124 -2.42 9.41 3.68
CA GLU A 124 -2.66 8.37 4.71
C GLU A 124 -4.09 8.39 5.28
N ALA A 125 -4.81 9.51 5.14
CA ALA A 125 -6.19 9.65 5.58
C ALA A 125 -7.23 9.36 4.48
N SER A 126 -6.81 9.01 3.26
CA SER A 126 -7.73 8.80 2.15
C SER A 126 -8.49 7.47 2.28
N PRO A 127 -9.83 7.46 2.15
CA PRO A 127 -10.62 6.24 2.19
C PRO A 127 -10.58 5.40 0.90
N PHE A 128 -9.77 5.79 -0.11
CA PHE A 128 -9.61 5.09 -1.39
C PHE A 128 -10.92 4.83 -2.16
N LEU A 129 -11.93 5.68 -1.97
CA LEU A 129 -13.29 5.45 -2.47
C LEU A 129 -13.38 5.47 -3.99
N LEU A 130 -12.49 6.19 -4.68
CA LEU A 130 -12.49 6.31 -6.13
C LEU A 130 -11.76 5.14 -6.83
N LEU A 131 -10.92 4.40 -6.10
CA LEU A 131 -10.09 3.32 -6.65
C LEU A 131 -10.91 2.20 -7.31
N PRO A 132 -12.01 1.69 -6.72
CA PRO A 132 -12.84 0.68 -7.36
C PRO A 132 -13.41 1.14 -8.70
N GLU A 133 -13.88 2.39 -8.79
CA GLU A 133 -14.44 2.94 -10.04
C GLU A 133 -13.38 3.07 -11.13
N LEU A 134 -12.19 3.56 -10.77
CA LEU A 134 -11.05 3.65 -11.69
C LEU A 134 -10.59 2.26 -12.18
N MET A 135 -10.62 1.25 -11.31
CA MET A 135 -10.31 -0.13 -11.69
C MET A 135 -11.34 -0.74 -12.64
N GLU A 136 -12.63 -0.48 -12.43
CA GLU A 136 -13.67 -0.94 -13.36
C GLU A 136 -13.58 -0.23 -14.71
N GLU A 137 -13.24 1.06 -14.74
CA GLU A 137 -12.95 1.79 -15.97
C GLU A 137 -11.77 1.17 -16.75
N GLU A 138 -10.67 0.87 -16.05
CA GLU A 138 -9.49 0.22 -16.64
C GLU A 138 -9.87 -1.13 -17.26
N LYS A 139 -10.57 -1.98 -16.51
CA LYS A 139 -10.99 -3.31 -17.00
C LYS A 139 -11.84 -3.17 -18.25
N ARG A 140 -12.73 -2.18 -18.30
CA ARG A 140 -13.60 -1.95 -19.45
C ARG A 140 -12.81 -1.49 -20.67
N VAL A 141 -11.91 -0.51 -20.50
CA VAL A 141 -11.02 -0.03 -21.57
C VAL A 141 -10.13 -1.17 -22.07
N ALA A 142 -9.51 -1.93 -21.17
CA ALA A 142 -8.65 -3.06 -21.53
C ALA A 142 -9.42 -4.17 -22.26
N LYS A 143 -10.66 -4.47 -21.83
CA LYS A 143 -11.52 -5.46 -22.50
C LYS A 143 -11.91 -4.99 -23.90
N ALA A 144 -12.30 -3.73 -24.06
CA ALA A 144 -12.65 -3.15 -25.36
C ALA A 144 -11.46 -3.17 -26.33
N LEU A 145 -10.28 -2.75 -25.87
CA LEU A 145 -9.04 -2.79 -26.67
C LEU A 145 -8.61 -4.22 -27.06
N LYS A 146 -8.81 -5.21 -26.17
CA LYS A 146 -8.56 -6.64 -26.49
C LYS A 146 -9.56 -7.22 -27.48
N ALA A 147 -10.81 -6.74 -27.47
CA ALA A 147 -11.80 -7.15 -28.44
C ALA A 147 -11.44 -6.61 -29.84
N ASP A 148 -10.89 -5.41 -29.91
CA ASP A 148 -10.44 -4.78 -31.15
C ASP A 148 -9.27 -5.51 -31.84
N SER A 149 -8.30 -6.03 -31.08
CA SER A 149 -7.16 -6.76 -31.67
C SER A 149 -7.58 -7.97 -32.51
N ARG A 150 -8.75 -8.54 -32.20
CA ARG A 150 -9.33 -9.67 -32.93
C ARG A 150 -10.03 -9.27 -34.23
N HIS A 151 -10.47 -8.01 -34.35
CA HIS A 151 -11.25 -7.51 -35.49
C HIS A 151 -10.41 -6.65 -36.46
N SER A 152 -9.20 -6.26 -36.09
CA SER A 152 -8.31 -5.40 -36.91
C SER A 152 -7.61 -6.12 -38.10
N LYS A 153 -7.88 -7.41 -38.34
CA LYS A 153 -7.21 -8.19 -39.41
C LYS A 153 -7.67 -7.90 -40.84
N SER A 154 -8.64 -7.00 -41.04
CA SER A 154 -9.05 -6.61 -42.39
C SER A 154 -8.16 -5.45 -42.86
N SER A 155 -7.27 -5.71 -43.83
CA SER A 155 -6.30 -4.76 -44.40
C SER A 155 -6.95 -3.65 -45.27
N ALA A 156 -8.10 -3.14 -44.87
CA ALA A 156 -8.90 -2.20 -45.64
C ALA A 156 -9.37 -0.99 -44.81
N ASP A 157 -8.53 -0.48 -43.92
CA ASP A 157 -8.83 0.76 -43.20
C ASP A 157 -8.38 1.99 -44.01
N CYS A 158 -8.96 2.11 -45.20
CA CYS A 158 -9.02 3.37 -45.92
C CYS A 158 -10.01 4.29 -45.21
N GLY A 159 -9.61 5.00 -44.15
CA GLY A 159 -10.29 6.24 -43.70
C GLY A 159 -11.14 6.22 -42.42
N ALA A 160 -11.39 5.08 -41.78
CA ALA A 160 -12.24 5.02 -40.58
C ALA A 160 -11.51 5.49 -39.30
N VAL A 161 -12.26 6.08 -38.37
CA VAL A 161 -11.78 6.35 -37.00
C VAL A 161 -11.42 5.03 -36.33
N PRO A 162 -10.16 4.82 -35.90
CA PRO A 162 -9.78 3.58 -35.22
C PRO A 162 -10.60 3.40 -33.92
N HIS A 163 -11.16 2.21 -33.71
CA HIS A 163 -12.02 1.94 -32.55
C HIS A 163 -11.29 2.11 -31.20
N TRP A 164 -10.00 1.75 -31.16
CA TRP A 164 -9.15 1.98 -30.00
C TRP A 164 -9.08 3.45 -29.60
N MET A 165 -9.05 4.38 -30.58
CA MET A 165 -8.91 5.82 -30.29
C MET A 165 -10.18 6.37 -29.65
N ARG A 166 -11.35 5.96 -30.13
CA ARG A 166 -12.65 6.32 -29.52
C ARG A 166 -12.75 5.80 -28.08
N THR A 167 -12.29 4.57 -27.86
CA THR A 167 -12.27 3.94 -26.54
C THR A 167 -11.36 4.70 -25.57
N CYS A 168 -10.18 5.12 -26.02
CA CYS A 168 -9.24 5.89 -25.20
C CYS A 168 -9.77 7.29 -24.86
N VAL A 169 -10.38 8.00 -25.83
CA VAL A 169 -10.98 9.32 -25.58
C VAL A 169 -12.14 9.22 -24.59
N ALA A 170 -13.07 8.28 -24.80
CA ALA A 170 -14.21 8.07 -23.90
C ALA A 170 -13.74 7.68 -22.49
N GLY A 171 -12.81 6.73 -22.38
CA GLY A 171 -12.23 6.35 -21.09
C GLY A 171 -11.59 7.55 -20.39
N SER A 172 -10.75 8.32 -21.10
CA SER A 172 -10.04 9.45 -20.48
C SER A 172 -11.01 10.47 -19.91
N PHE A 173 -12.16 10.69 -20.56
CA PHE A 173 -13.23 11.52 -20.03
C PHE A 173 -13.85 10.91 -18.76
N ASN A 174 -14.14 9.61 -18.77
CA ASN A 174 -14.70 8.90 -17.62
C ASN A 174 -13.80 8.98 -16.40
N VAL A 175 -12.47 8.84 -16.58
CA VAL A 175 -11.53 9.00 -15.47
C VAL A 175 -11.55 10.43 -14.93
N ALA A 176 -11.55 11.44 -15.81
CA ALA A 176 -11.68 12.82 -15.35
C ALA A 176 -12.98 13.05 -14.57
N ALA A 177 -14.09 12.44 -15.01
CA ALA A 177 -15.37 12.51 -14.32
C ALA A 177 -15.35 11.80 -12.97
N ILE A 178 -14.77 10.60 -12.87
CA ILE A 178 -14.61 9.85 -11.60
C ILE A 178 -13.77 10.65 -10.61
N LEU A 179 -12.64 11.20 -11.05
CA LEU A 179 -11.73 11.97 -10.19
C LEU A 179 -12.35 13.26 -9.65
N GLN A 180 -13.33 13.83 -10.37
CA GLN A 180 -14.04 15.05 -9.97
C GLN A 180 -15.41 14.76 -9.36
N ASP A 181 -15.75 13.48 -9.10
CA ASP A 181 -17.07 13.05 -8.62
C ASP A 181 -18.23 13.63 -9.44
N ALA A 182 -18.03 13.68 -10.77
CA ALA A 182 -18.98 14.26 -11.70
C ALA A 182 -19.94 13.17 -12.22
N PRO A 183 -21.25 13.48 -12.34
CA PRO A 183 -22.28 12.52 -12.75
C PRO A 183 -22.32 12.30 -14.27
N TYR A 184 -21.18 12.39 -14.96
CA TYR A 184 -21.11 12.29 -16.42
C TYR A 184 -20.27 11.09 -16.85
N ARG A 185 -20.73 10.39 -17.89
CA ARG A 185 -19.98 9.28 -18.50
C ARG A 185 -20.02 9.35 -20.02
N ALA A 186 -18.85 9.19 -20.62
CA ALA A 186 -18.63 9.08 -22.04
C ALA A 186 -18.74 7.63 -22.52
N THR A 187 -19.35 7.45 -23.68
CA THR A 187 -19.60 6.17 -24.36
C THR A 187 -19.38 6.33 -25.87
N VAL A 188 -19.19 5.22 -26.58
CA VAL A 188 -19.01 5.24 -28.05
C VAL A 188 -20.28 4.74 -28.72
N ASP A 189 -20.93 5.62 -29.47
CA ASP A 189 -22.22 5.36 -30.10
C ASP A 189 -22.18 5.54 -31.61
N ASP A 190 -23.24 5.06 -32.28
CA ASP A 190 -23.48 5.36 -33.68
C ASP A 190 -23.96 6.80 -33.88
N ALA A 191 -23.32 7.50 -34.81
CA ALA A 191 -23.74 8.80 -35.29
C ALA A 191 -24.96 8.60 -36.20
N VAL A 192 -26.14 8.88 -35.66
CA VAL A 192 -27.43 8.74 -36.36
C VAL A 192 -27.43 9.65 -37.59
N LYS A 193 -27.92 9.14 -38.73
CA LYS A 193 -28.07 9.87 -40.01
C LYS A 193 -26.76 10.32 -40.69
N VAL A 194 -25.60 9.83 -40.25
CA VAL A 194 -24.32 10.04 -40.95
C VAL A 194 -24.14 9.01 -42.07
N THR A 195 -24.22 9.47 -43.32
CA THR A 195 -24.07 8.61 -44.51
C THR A 195 -22.62 8.14 -44.70
N ASN A 196 -21.65 8.97 -44.32
CA ASN A 196 -20.23 8.67 -44.40
C ASN A 196 -19.83 7.58 -43.39
N ALA A 197 -19.43 6.41 -43.90
CA ALA A 197 -19.00 5.25 -43.10
C ALA A 197 -17.89 5.59 -42.09
N PHE A 198 -17.03 6.55 -42.41
CA PHE A 198 -15.91 6.97 -41.57
C PHE A 198 -16.33 7.79 -40.36
N LEU A 199 -17.49 8.44 -40.40
CA LEU A 199 -17.98 9.33 -39.35
C LEU A 199 -19.18 8.73 -38.59
N ARG A 200 -19.49 7.45 -38.83
CA ARG A 200 -20.61 6.73 -38.19
C ARG A 200 -20.50 6.51 -36.69
N LYS A 201 -19.38 6.83 -36.05
CA LYS A 201 -19.25 6.69 -34.60
C LYS A 201 -18.79 7.98 -33.96
N VAL A 202 -19.34 8.25 -32.78
CA VAL A 202 -19.08 9.43 -31.96
C VAL A 202 -18.84 9.02 -30.52
N VAL A 203 -18.03 9.81 -29.81
CA VAL A 203 -17.98 9.76 -28.35
C VAL A 203 -19.10 10.65 -27.83
N VAL A 204 -20.00 10.09 -27.02
CA VAL A 204 -21.16 10.77 -26.46
C VAL A 204 -21.05 10.79 -24.95
N VAL A 205 -21.18 11.98 -24.36
CA VAL A 205 -21.17 12.21 -22.91
C VAL A 205 -22.61 12.32 -22.42
N ARG A 206 -22.97 11.51 -21.43
CA ARG A 206 -24.30 11.51 -20.82
C ARG A 206 -24.24 11.76 -19.32
N ASP A 207 -25.29 12.39 -18.80
CA ASP A 207 -25.57 12.37 -17.37
C ASP A 207 -25.98 10.95 -16.95
N VAL A 208 -25.44 10.47 -15.83
CA VAL A 208 -25.66 9.11 -15.32
C VAL A 208 -27.09 8.92 -14.80
N ASN A 209 -27.72 9.99 -14.32
CA ASN A 209 -29.04 9.95 -13.67
C ASN A 209 -30.17 9.85 -14.68
N ASP A 210 -30.20 10.76 -15.66
CA ASP A 210 -31.30 10.86 -16.64
C ASP A 210 -30.92 10.36 -18.04
N ARG A 211 -29.65 10.01 -18.26
CA ARG A 211 -29.09 9.56 -19.55
C ARG A 211 -29.22 10.58 -20.67
N SER A 212 -29.53 11.83 -20.35
CA SER A 212 -29.51 12.92 -21.30
C SER A 212 -28.10 13.11 -21.83
N VAL A 213 -27.99 13.39 -23.13
CA VAL A 213 -26.69 13.70 -23.73
C VAL A 213 -26.37 15.14 -23.43
N VAL A 214 -25.20 15.38 -22.84
CA VAL A 214 -24.70 16.71 -22.47
C VAL A 214 -23.56 17.17 -23.38
N GLY A 215 -23.00 16.27 -24.18
CA GLY A 215 -22.06 16.61 -25.24
C GLY A 215 -21.66 15.43 -26.09
N TRP A 216 -21.01 15.70 -27.22
CA TRP A 216 -20.51 14.66 -28.11
C TRP A 216 -19.30 15.14 -28.91
N VAL A 217 -18.56 14.23 -29.51
CA VAL A 217 -17.43 14.60 -30.37
C VAL A 217 -17.12 13.48 -31.35
N HIS A 218 -16.71 13.86 -32.57
CA HIS A 218 -16.03 12.93 -33.45
C HIS A 218 -14.57 12.82 -33.03
N VAL A 219 -14.02 11.63 -33.23
CA VAL A 219 -12.56 11.44 -33.17
C VAL A 219 -12.08 11.37 -34.62
N ARG A 220 -10.88 11.86 -34.91
CA ARG A 220 -10.33 11.99 -36.28
C ARG A 220 -10.68 10.81 -37.20
N ALA A 221 -11.26 11.14 -38.37
CA ALA A 221 -11.45 10.24 -39.50
C ALA A 221 -10.45 10.56 -40.62
N GLY A 222 -9.64 9.57 -41.04
CA GLY A 222 -8.80 9.68 -42.24
C GLY A 222 -7.51 10.52 -42.14
N SER A 223 -6.69 10.41 -43.19
CA SER A 223 -5.32 10.95 -43.25
C SER A 223 -5.24 12.37 -43.80
N ASP A 224 -6.25 12.86 -44.53
CA ASP A 224 -6.22 14.17 -45.19
C ASP A 224 -7.17 15.21 -44.53
N PRO A 225 -6.63 16.32 -44.00
CA PRO A 225 -7.40 17.46 -43.50
C PRO A 225 -8.45 18.06 -44.44
N ALA A 226 -8.18 18.10 -45.75
CA ALA A 226 -9.09 18.74 -46.71
C ALA A 226 -10.34 17.87 -46.94
N THR A 227 -10.14 16.56 -47.02
CA THR A 227 -11.22 15.57 -47.06
C THR A 227 -12.08 15.61 -45.79
N LEU A 228 -11.47 15.85 -44.63
CA LEU A 228 -12.21 15.97 -43.38
C LEU A 228 -13.03 17.27 -43.32
N ALA A 229 -12.52 18.37 -43.87
CA ALA A 229 -13.21 19.66 -43.87
C ALA A 229 -14.55 19.64 -44.59
N THR A 230 -14.57 19.02 -45.76
CA THR A 230 -15.77 18.91 -46.59
C THR A 230 -16.79 17.94 -46.01
N GLU A 231 -16.33 16.93 -45.27
CA GLU A 231 -17.20 15.93 -44.65
C GLU A 231 -17.81 16.42 -43.33
N LEU A 232 -17.04 17.09 -42.46
CA LEU A 232 -17.53 17.60 -41.16
C LEU A 232 -18.58 18.70 -41.28
N VAL A 233 -18.41 19.61 -42.26
CA VAL A 233 -19.36 20.70 -42.51
C VAL A 233 -20.74 20.18 -42.94
N ARG A 234 -20.80 18.93 -43.43
CA ARG A 234 -22.02 18.29 -43.93
C ARG A 234 -22.68 17.36 -42.91
N LEU A 235 -22.08 17.17 -41.74
CA LEU A 235 -22.64 16.29 -40.73
C LEU A 235 -23.84 16.97 -40.06
N PRO A 236 -25.04 16.37 -40.12
CA PRO A 236 -26.13 16.84 -39.28
C PRO A 236 -25.73 16.63 -37.81
N ALA A 237 -26.00 17.63 -36.96
CA ALA A 237 -26.03 17.37 -35.53
C ALA A 237 -27.03 16.21 -35.31
N PRO A 238 -26.65 15.12 -34.61
CA PRO A 238 -27.58 14.02 -34.43
C PRO A 238 -28.81 14.54 -33.69
N GLU A 239 -30.01 14.27 -34.22
CA GLU A 239 -31.27 14.94 -33.83
C GLU A 239 -31.66 14.78 -32.35
N GLU A 240 -31.03 13.86 -31.64
CA GLU A 240 -31.25 13.59 -30.20
C GLU A 240 -30.21 14.27 -29.29
N LEU A 241 -29.26 15.04 -29.85
CA LEU A 241 -28.16 15.66 -29.10
C LEU A 241 -28.35 17.17 -29.01
N PRO A 242 -28.10 17.79 -27.84
CA PRO A 242 -28.34 19.23 -27.64
C PRO A 242 -27.53 20.04 -28.65
N GLY A 243 -28.23 20.82 -29.49
CA GLY A 243 -27.65 21.57 -30.61
C GLY A 243 -26.67 22.69 -30.24
N GLN A 244 -26.28 22.82 -28.95
CA GLN A 244 -25.33 23.83 -28.48
C GLN A 244 -24.21 23.29 -27.56
N GLY A 245 -24.17 21.97 -27.30
CA GLY A 245 -23.18 21.36 -26.41
C GLY A 245 -22.14 20.55 -27.16
N HIS A 246 -21.14 21.23 -27.72
CA HIS A 246 -19.90 20.70 -28.33
C HIS A 246 -20.10 19.81 -29.56
N ILE A 247 -19.94 20.41 -30.74
CA ILE A 247 -19.72 19.72 -32.02
C ILE A 247 -18.24 19.91 -32.34
N GLY A 248 -17.49 18.82 -32.48
CA GLY A 248 -16.09 18.95 -32.88
C GLY A 248 -15.35 17.66 -33.22
N VAL A 249 -14.07 17.80 -33.54
CA VAL A 249 -13.15 16.68 -33.80
C VAL A 249 -11.97 16.68 -32.84
N VAL A 250 -11.73 15.54 -32.18
CA VAL A 250 -10.53 15.32 -31.36
C VAL A 250 -9.42 14.69 -32.19
N TRP A 251 -8.23 15.28 -32.07
CA TRP A 251 -7.02 14.90 -32.79
C TRP A 251 -5.88 14.53 -31.85
N PRO A 252 -4.91 13.74 -32.33
CA PRO A 252 -3.60 13.73 -31.71
C PRO A 252 -3.00 15.15 -31.70
N LYS A 253 -2.32 15.52 -30.62
CA LYS A 253 -1.80 16.88 -30.39
C LYS A 253 -0.97 17.40 -31.56
N GLU A 254 -0.04 16.59 -32.06
CA GLU A 254 0.87 16.97 -33.13
C GLU A 254 0.14 17.15 -34.47
N ASP A 255 -0.87 16.32 -34.75
CA ASP A 255 -1.66 16.41 -35.97
C ASP A 255 -2.56 17.65 -35.96
N PHE A 256 -3.11 18.02 -34.79
CA PHE A 256 -3.84 19.28 -34.62
C PHE A 256 -2.94 20.50 -34.84
N LEU A 257 -1.72 20.46 -34.32
CA LEU A 257 -0.72 21.52 -34.53
C LEU A 257 -0.27 21.60 -36.00
N GLU A 258 -0.11 20.46 -36.67
CA GLU A 258 0.18 20.41 -38.11
C GLU A 258 -0.96 21.00 -38.94
N LEU A 259 -2.21 20.65 -38.63
CA LEU A 259 -3.39 21.22 -39.24
C LEU A 259 -3.42 22.75 -39.09
N SER A 260 -3.13 23.22 -37.87
CA SER A 260 -3.05 24.65 -37.54
C SER A 260 -1.97 25.37 -38.35
N ARG A 261 -0.80 24.74 -38.54
CA ARG A 261 0.28 25.28 -39.38
C ARG A 261 -0.09 25.31 -40.85
N ARG A 262 -0.68 24.23 -41.38
CA ARG A 262 -1.11 24.15 -42.78
C ARG A 262 -2.18 25.18 -43.12
N ALA A 263 -3.16 25.40 -42.23
CA ALA A 263 -4.18 26.42 -42.43
C ALA A 263 -3.60 27.85 -42.49
N LYS A 264 -2.48 28.11 -41.80
CA LYS A 264 -1.77 29.40 -41.84
C LYS A 264 -0.88 29.55 -43.07
N ALA A 265 -0.26 28.45 -43.51
CA ALA A 265 0.69 28.44 -44.64
C ALA A 265 0.03 28.27 -46.02
N ASN A 266 -1.28 28.01 -46.08
CA ASN A 266 -1.96 27.78 -47.34
C ASN A 266 -2.25 29.10 -48.08
N ASN A 267 -1.79 29.18 -49.32
CA ASN A 267 -1.95 30.36 -50.18
C ASN A 267 -3.25 30.34 -51.00
N ASN A 268 -3.99 29.22 -51.01
CA ASN A 268 -5.31 29.15 -51.64
C ASN A 268 -6.39 29.63 -50.65
N VAL A 269 -7.04 30.75 -50.97
CA VAL A 269 -8.05 31.41 -50.12
C VAL A 269 -9.23 30.50 -49.80
N GLU A 270 -9.76 29.74 -50.76
CA GLU A 270 -10.90 28.85 -50.55
C GLU A 270 -10.55 27.70 -49.60
N THR A 271 -9.40 27.07 -49.84
CA THR A 271 -8.92 25.97 -49.00
C THR A 271 -8.51 26.47 -47.62
N GLN A 272 -7.98 27.69 -47.51
CA GLN A 272 -7.65 28.31 -46.23
C GLN A 272 -8.91 28.55 -45.39
N GLN A 273 -9.98 29.11 -45.98
CA GLN A 273 -11.26 29.32 -45.28
C GLN A 273 -11.88 28.01 -44.80
N LEU A 274 -11.82 26.95 -45.62
CA LEU A 274 -12.28 25.61 -45.25
C LEU A 274 -11.47 25.04 -44.07
N LEU A 275 -10.14 25.12 -44.11
CA LEU A 275 -9.27 24.62 -43.04
C LEU A 275 -9.46 25.40 -41.72
N GLN A 276 -9.68 26.72 -41.79
CA GLN A 276 -9.98 27.54 -40.61
C GLN A 276 -11.32 27.17 -39.98
N SER A 277 -12.32 26.85 -40.80
CA SER A 277 -13.64 26.39 -40.31
C SER A 277 -13.52 25.05 -39.57
N VAL A 278 -12.67 24.14 -40.04
CA VAL A 278 -12.36 22.88 -39.33
C VAL A 278 -11.64 23.11 -38.03
N LEU A 279 -10.64 24.00 -38.02
CA LEU A 279 -9.90 24.33 -36.80
C LEU A 279 -10.80 24.91 -35.73
N GLY A 280 -11.78 25.74 -36.10
CA GLY A 280 -12.76 26.30 -35.17
C GLY A 280 -13.62 25.26 -34.45
N MET A 281 -13.76 24.06 -35.02
CA MET A 281 -14.51 22.93 -34.43
C MET A 281 -13.58 21.78 -33.99
N SER A 282 -12.26 21.91 -34.11
CA SER A 282 -11.31 20.84 -33.79
C SER A 282 -10.54 21.14 -32.51
N SER A 283 -10.14 20.11 -31.79
CA SER A 283 -9.35 20.21 -30.57
C SER A 283 -8.41 19.01 -30.41
N ALA A 284 -7.38 19.15 -29.57
CA ALA A 284 -6.55 18.03 -29.12
C ALA A 284 -7.17 17.25 -27.95
N SER A 285 -8.22 17.80 -27.33
CA SER A 285 -8.92 17.27 -26.16
C SER A 285 -10.43 17.49 -26.26
N LEU A 286 -11.21 16.55 -25.76
CA LEU A 286 -12.65 16.72 -25.54
C LEU A 286 -12.84 17.52 -24.25
N HIS A 287 -13.53 18.66 -24.38
CA HIS A 287 -13.96 19.49 -23.26
C HIS A 287 -15.49 19.47 -23.20
N CYS A 288 -16.04 19.08 -22.05
CA CYS A 288 -17.49 19.03 -21.85
C CYS A 288 -17.80 19.17 -20.35
N VAL A 289 -18.68 20.10 -20.00
CA VAL A 289 -19.13 20.37 -18.61
C VAL A 289 -17.97 20.57 -17.60
N GLY A 290 -16.93 21.32 -17.99
CA GLY A 290 -15.76 21.57 -17.14
C GLY A 290 -14.76 20.41 -17.05
N LEU A 291 -15.09 19.24 -17.62
CA LEU A 291 -14.20 18.09 -17.72
C LEU A 291 -13.41 18.13 -19.03
N THR A 292 -12.17 17.65 -18.98
CA THR A 292 -11.23 17.68 -20.10
C THR A 292 -10.53 16.34 -20.23
N THR A 293 -10.49 15.77 -21.43
CA THR A 293 -9.71 14.55 -21.70
C THR A 293 -8.22 14.84 -21.80
N HIS A 294 -7.41 13.79 -21.61
CA HIS A 294 -6.00 13.82 -21.89
C HIS A 294 -5.71 14.13 -23.37
N GLU A 295 -4.66 14.91 -23.63
CA GLU A 295 -4.14 15.16 -24.97
C GLU A 295 -3.30 13.96 -25.41
N PHE A 296 -3.70 13.26 -26.46
CA PHE A 296 -2.92 12.14 -26.97
C PHE A 296 -1.84 12.62 -27.92
N SER A 297 -0.57 12.33 -27.61
CA SER A 297 0.54 12.48 -28.54
C SER A 297 0.50 11.40 -29.62
N LYS A 298 1.12 11.69 -30.77
CA LYS A 298 1.28 10.72 -31.86
C LYS A 298 2.02 9.46 -31.40
N LYS A 299 3.02 9.62 -30.54
CA LYS A 299 3.75 8.48 -29.96
C LYS A 299 2.86 7.60 -29.08
N GLU A 300 2.00 8.20 -28.24
CA GLU A 300 1.05 7.45 -27.42
C GLU A 300 0.02 6.73 -28.29
N VAL A 301 -0.49 7.43 -29.31
CA VAL A 301 -1.38 6.87 -30.34
C VAL A 301 -0.74 5.65 -31.02
N ASP A 302 0.49 5.78 -31.52
CA ASP A 302 1.20 4.69 -32.20
C ASP A 302 1.46 3.51 -31.24
N THR A 303 1.80 3.79 -29.99
CA THR A 303 2.04 2.77 -28.95
C THR A 303 0.76 2.02 -28.61
N ILE A 304 -0.36 2.74 -28.42
CA ILE A 304 -1.67 2.15 -28.14
C ILE A 304 -2.14 1.32 -29.34
N GLY A 305 -2.00 1.85 -30.55
CA GLY A 305 -2.33 1.15 -31.79
C GLY A 305 -1.51 -0.14 -31.95
N SER A 306 -0.21 -0.10 -31.68
CA SER A 306 0.66 -1.28 -31.69
C SER A 306 0.24 -2.32 -30.65
N LEU A 307 -0.01 -1.91 -29.40
CA LEU A 307 -0.49 -2.79 -28.33
C LEU A 307 -1.87 -3.40 -28.61
N ALA A 308 -2.72 -2.68 -29.34
CA ALA A 308 -4.03 -3.17 -29.76
C ALA A 308 -3.96 -4.08 -30.99
N SER A 309 -2.82 -4.21 -31.67
CA SER A 309 -2.65 -5.04 -32.87
C SER A 309 -2.07 -6.43 -32.58
N VAL A 310 -1.73 -6.72 -31.32
CA VAL A 310 -1.16 -7.99 -30.82
C VAL A 310 -2.23 -8.83 -30.12
#